data_AF-A0A938AP71-F1
#
_entry.id   AF-A0A938AP71-F1
#
_cell.length_a   1.000
_cell.length_b   1.000
_cell.length_c   1.000
_cell.angle_alpha   90.00
_cell.angle_beta   90.00
_cell.angle_gamma   90.00
#
_symmetry.space_group_name_H-M   'P 1'
#
loop_
_entity.id
_entity.type
_entity.pdbx_description
1 polymer ?
#
loop_
_entity_poly.entity_id
_entity_poly.type
_entity_poly.pdbx_seq_one_letter_code
_entity_poly.pdbx_strand_id
1 'polypeptide(L)'
;MHPLLCFVNADVILLPDLLDRAQAAAARFASFLLVGQRWDLDLRQPLVFDGAWETQLRQAVRARGRRHPPGGSDYFVFPRSCFDDIPAFALGRAGWDNWMIYHARRRRWPVIDASQAVTVIHQDHDYAHLPGGRPHYRHPESDRNLELAGGRPAVFTLADSDWVDDEAGLRRRPLRLRSLARRIESGVYVALGPGKAARRARLLLHPVVALAYFLRRVLRRAM
;
A
#
# COMPACT_ATOMS: atom_id res chain seq x y z
N MET A 1 4.06 23.80 12.53
CA MET A 1 3.69 22.39 12.24
C MET A 1 4.10 22.06 10.81
N HIS A 2 4.57 20.84 10.54
CA HIS A 2 5.00 20.44 9.19
C HIS A 2 3.78 20.18 8.26
N PRO A 3 3.83 20.60 6.97
CA PRO A 3 2.71 20.49 6.03
C PRO A 3 2.49 19.08 5.47
N LEU A 4 3.51 18.21 5.53
CA LEU A 4 3.41 16.80 5.17
C LEU A 4 3.41 15.91 6.41
N LEU A 5 2.67 14.81 6.32
CA LEU A 5 2.67 13.68 7.26
C LEU A 5 3.24 12.44 6.57
N CYS A 6 3.89 11.60 7.36
CA CYS A 6 4.35 10.28 6.94
C CYS A 6 3.87 9.25 7.95
N PHE A 7 3.02 8.32 7.52
CA PHE A 7 2.73 7.12 8.29
C PHE A 7 3.70 6.03 7.86
N VAL A 8 4.47 5.49 8.80
CA VAL A 8 5.56 4.55 8.50
C VAL A 8 5.68 3.50 9.60
N ASN A 9 6.01 2.26 9.23
CA ASN A 9 6.29 1.22 10.22
C ASN A 9 7.59 1.50 10.99
N ALA A 10 7.72 0.97 12.20
CA ALA A 10 8.87 1.24 13.07
C ALA A 10 10.11 0.38 12.76
N ASP A 11 9.96 -0.62 11.90
CA ASP A 11 10.96 -1.63 11.54
C ASP A 11 11.54 -1.39 10.13
N VAL A 12 11.42 -0.17 9.61
CA VAL A 12 12.00 0.23 8.32
C VAL A 12 13.07 1.31 8.48
N ILE A 13 14.08 1.21 7.62
CA ILE A 13 15.12 2.21 7.44
C ILE A 13 14.75 3.06 6.23
N LEU A 14 14.68 4.37 6.44
CA LEU A 14 14.42 5.37 5.41
C LEU A 14 15.73 6.03 4.98
N LEU A 15 15.86 6.32 3.70
CA LEU A 15 16.97 7.08 3.15
C LEU A 15 16.54 8.51 2.76
N PRO A 16 17.50 9.44 2.54
CA PRO A 16 17.18 10.83 2.21
C PRO A 16 16.31 11.01 0.95
N ASP A 17 16.34 10.03 0.03
CA ASP A 17 15.52 10.04 -1.19
C ASP A 17 14.00 10.12 -0.90
N LEU A 18 13.53 9.59 0.23
CA LEU A 18 12.13 9.76 0.65
C LEU A 18 11.77 11.25 0.81
N LEU A 19 12.61 12.01 1.49
CA LEU A 19 12.35 13.43 1.76
C LEU A 19 12.36 14.23 0.47
N ASP A 20 13.35 13.99 -0.39
CA ASP A 20 13.48 14.65 -1.68
C ASP A 20 12.23 14.40 -2.56
N ARG A 21 11.76 13.15 -2.61
CA ARG A 21 10.57 12.79 -3.41
C ARG A 21 9.28 13.31 -2.78
N ALA A 22 9.18 13.34 -1.46
CA ALA A 22 8.05 13.94 -0.75
C ALA A 22 7.93 15.44 -1.05
N GLN A 23 9.04 16.17 -1.04
CA GLN A 23 9.09 17.58 -1.38
C GLN A 23 8.75 17.84 -2.86
N ALA A 24 9.28 17.02 -3.77
CA ALA A 24 8.95 17.11 -5.20
C ALA A 24 7.45 16.88 -5.47
N ALA A 25 6.84 15.89 -4.80
CA ALA A 25 5.40 15.65 -4.88
C ALA A 25 4.58 16.84 -4.34
N ALA A 26 4.99 17.40 -3.20
CA ALA A 26 4.33 18.55 -2.57
C ALA A 26 4.45 19.84 -3.39
N ALA A 27 5.57 20.04 -4.08
CA ALA A 27 5.74 21.16 -5.01
C ALA A 27 4.80 21.06 -6.22
N ARG A 28 4.39 19.83 -6.59
CA ARG A 28 3.56 19.58 -7.77
C ARG A 28 2.07 19.46 -7.48
N PHE A 29 1.69 19.00 -6.29
CA PHE A 29 0.32 18.66 -5.93
C PHE A 29 -0.06 19.15 -4.54
N ALA A 30 -1.21 19.83 -4.43
CA ALA A 30 -1.77 20.25 -3.15
C ALA A 30 -2.35 19.08 -2.31
N SER A 31 -2.72 17.98 -2.96
CA SER A 31 -3.21 16.74 -2.35
C SER A 31 -2.61 15.57 -3.11
N PHE A 32 -2.05 14.59 -2.42
CA PHE A 32 -1.46 13.39 -3.02
C PHE A 32 -1.28 12.29 -1.98
N LEU A 33 -1.00 11.09 -2.47
CA LEU A 33 -0.49 9.98 -1.67
C LEU A 33 0.77 9.42 -2.36
N LEU A 34 1.91 9.50 -1.69
CA LEU A 34 3.19 8.95 -2.12
C LEU A 34 3.46 7.66 -1.35
N VAL A 35 3.58 6.55 -2.08
CA VAL A 35 3.72 5.19 -1.56
C VAL A 35 4.64 4.39 -2.48
N GLY A 36 5.13 3.24 -2.02
CA GLY A 36 5.94 2.38 -2.87
C GLY A 36 6.23 1.02 -2.25
N GLN A 37 6.86 0.15 -3.03
CA GLN A 37 7.43 -1.08 -2.51
C GLN A 37 8.68 -0.78 -1.69
N ARG A 38 9.00 -1.70 -0.80
CA ARG A 38 10.23 -1.72 -0.02
C ARG A 38 11.18 -2.81 -0.50
N TRP A 39 12.39 -2.77 0.05
CA TRP A 39 13.36 -3.85 0.01
C TRP A 39 13.38 -4.57 1.35
N ASP A 40 13.29 -5.89 1.34
CA ASP A 40 13.53 -6.73 2.51
C ASP A 40 15.05 -7.04 2.56
N LEU A 41 15.69 -6.85 3.72
CA LEU A 41 17.14 -7.00 3.89
C LEU A 41 17.48 -7.66 5.23
N ASP A 42 18.26 -8.74 5.19
CA ASP A 42 18.86 -9.34 6.40
C ASP A 42 20.04 -8.46 6.85
N LEU A 43 19.79 -7.69 7.90
CA LEU A 43 20.76 -6.80 8.53
C LEU A 43 20.88 -7.21 10.00
N ARG A 44 22.01 -7.84 10.38
CA ARG A 44 22.24 -8.31 11.76
C ARG A 44 23.23 -7.45 12.54
N GLN A 45 24.03 -6.68 11.83
CA GLN A 45 25.04 -5.82 12.42
C GLN A 45 24.42 -4.46 12.73
N PRO A 46 24.79 -3.82 13.86
CA PRO A 46 24.36 -2.45 14.15
C PRO A 46 24.69 -1.51 13.00
N LEU A 47 23.71 -0.72 12.58
CA LEU A 47 23.92 0.34 11.60
C LEU A 47 24.40 1.60 12.33
N VAL A 48 25.59 2.06 11.99
CA VAL A 48 26.13 3.34 12.48
C VAL A 48 25.90 4.39 11.40
N PHE A 49 25.28 5.51 11.77
CA PHE A 49 24.90 6.59 10.84
C PHE A 49 26.03 7.62 10.67
N ASP A 50 27.21 7.17 10.28
CA ASP A 50 28.39 8.00 10.01
C ASP A 50 29.09 7.66 8.70
N GLY A 51 29.97 8.55 8.24
CA GLY A 51 30.77 8.35 7.03
C GLY A 51 29.93 7.94 5.80
N ALA A 52 30.21 6.75 5.27
CA ALA A 52 29.63 6.22 4.04
C ALA A 52 28.45 5.25 4.27
N TRP A 53 27.80 5.28 5.45
CA TRP A 53 26.74 4.34 5.83
C TRP A 53 25.64 4.22 4.77
N GLU A 54 25.19 5.34 4.19
CA GLU A 54 24.12 5.34 3.20
C GLU A 54 24.55 4.61 1.92
N THR A 55 25.74 4.93 1.41
CA THR A 55 26.29 4.29 0.20
C THR A 55 26.50 2.80 0.43
N GLN A 56 27.03 2.41 1.58
CA GLN A 56 27.23 1.00 1.95
C GLN A 56 25.90 0.26 2.08
N LEU A 57 24.88 0.89 2.67
CA LEU A 57 23.55 0.31 2.81
C LEU A 57 22.87 0.15 1.44
N ARG A 58 22.98 1.16 0.56
CA ARG A 58 22.49 1.05 -0.84
C ARG A 58 23.21 -0.06 -1.61
N GLN A 59 24.52 -0.22 -1.43
CA GLN A 59 25.27 -1.34 -2.01
C GLN A 59 24.79 -2.69 -1.47
N ALA A 60 24.53 -2.79 -0.16
CA ALA A 60 23.97 -4.00 0.45
C ALA A 60 22.58 -4.34 -0.12
N VAL A 61 21.69 -3.34 -0.26
CA VAL A 61 20.37 -3.54 -0.89
C VAL A 61 20.52 -4.07 -2.32
N ARG A 62 21.43 -3.50 -3.12
CA ARG A 62 21.68 -3.97 -4.50
C ARG A 62 22.24 -5.39 -4.54
N ALA A 63 23.11 -5.75 -3.61
CA ALA A 63 23.78 -7.05 -3.60
C ALA A 63 22.92 -8.19 -3.05
N ARG A 64 22.10 -7.93 -2.02
CA ARG A 64 21.38 -8.97 -1.26
C ARG A 64 19.93 -8.63 -0.90
N GLY A 65 19.45 -7.43 -1.22
CA GLY A 65 18.08 -7.02 -0.95
C GLY A 65 17.08 -7.76 -1.83
N ARG A 66 15.88 -8.01 -1.29
CA ARG A 66 14.77 -8.65 -2.02
C ARG A 66 13.62 -7.68 -2.15
N ARG A 67 13.09 -7.49 -3.36
CA ARG A 67 11.99 -6.55 -3.57
C ARG A 67 10.68 -7.15 -3.05
N HIS A 68 10.02 -6.47 -2.13
CA HIS A 68 8.75 -6.92 -1.59
C HIS A 68 7.62 -6.82 -2.64
N PRO A 69 6.65 -7.76 -2.71
CA PRO A 69 5.52 -7.66 -3.63
C PRO A 69 4.70 -6.37 -3.48
N PRO A 70 4.05 -5.86 -4.54
CA PRO A 70 3.37 -4.55 -4.55
C PRO A 70 2.02 -4.51 -3.81
N GLY A 71 1.76 -5.49 -2.93
CA GLY A 71 0.49 -5.64 -2.22
C GLY A 71 0.41 -4.86 -0.91
N GLY A 72 1.54 -4.49 -0.33
CA GLY A 72 1.65 -3.69 0.89
C GLY A 72 2.78 -2.66 0.75
N SER A 73 2.63 -1.55 1.44
CA SER A 73 3.63 -0.49 1.56
C SER A 73 3.86 -0.20 3.03
N ASP A 74 5.10 0.12 3.40
CA ASP A 74 5.45 0.41 4.79
C ASP A 74 5.54 1.91 5.08
N TYR A 75 5.28 2.75 4.07
CA TYR A 75 5.28 4.19 4.21
C TYR A 75 4.18 4.82 3.34
N PHE A 76 3.59 5.90 3.86
CA PHE A 76 2.51 6.67 3.24
C PHE A 76 2.76 8.15 3.52
N VAL A 77 3.21 8.90 2.52
CA VAL A 77 3.43 10.35 2.64
C VAL A 77 2.29 11.11 1.96
N PHE A 78 1.73 12.08 2.68
CA PHE A 78 0.59 12.87 2.20
C PHE A 78 0.56 14.26 2.87
N PRO A 79 -0.07 15.27 2.25
CA PRO A 79 -0.31 16.57 2.89
C PRO A 79 -1.19 16.43 4.13
N ARG A 80 -0.91 17.21 5.17
CA ARG A 80 -1.66 17.18 6.45
C ARG A 80 -3.17 17.41 6.28
N SER A 81 -3.58 18.15 5.25
CA SER A 81 -4.98 18.40 4.90
C SER A 81 -5.67 17.22 4.20
N CYS A 82 -4.96 16.11 4.00
CA CYS A 82 -5.49 14.87 3.48
C CYS A 82 -5.65 13.87 4.62
N PHE A 83 -6.61 12.96 4.45
CA PHE A 83 -6.90 11.88 5.42
C PHE A 83 -7.29 12.39 6.82
N ASP A 84 -8.12 13.44 6.89
CA ASP A 84 -8.69 13.92 8.17
C ASP A 84 -9.71 12.96 8.79
N ASP A 85 -10.30 12.07 7.97
CA ASP A 85 -11.33 11.11 8.36
C ASP A 85 -10.91 9.69 7.97
N ILE A 86 -9.99 9.13 8.77
CA ILE A 86 -9.56 7.73 8.65
C ILE A 86 -10.46 6.87 9.54
N PRO A 87 -11.07 5.80 9.01
CA PRO A 87 -11.77 4.82 9.84
C PRO A 87 -10.88 4.30 10.98
N ALA A 88 -11.51 3.90 12.09
CA ALA A 88 -10.80 3.36 13.27
C ALA A 88 -10.20 1.96 13.00
N PHE A 89 -9.21 1.90 12.11
CA PHE A 89 -8.50 0.69 11.75
C PHE A 89 -7.62 0.23 12.90
N ALA A 90 -7.54 -1.10 13.07
CA ALA A 90 -6.50 -1.71 13.88
C ALA A 90 -5.15 -1.54 13.16
N LEU A 91 -4.20 -0.87 13.81
CA LEU A 91 -2.83 -0.72 13.32
C LEU A 91 -2.08 -2.06 13.41
N GLY A 92 -1.12 -2.29 12.52
CA GLY A 92 -0.38 -3.56 12.44
C GLY A 92 -1.22 -4.74 11.91
N ARG A 93 -2.35 -4.44 11.26
CA ARG A 93 -3.24 -5.43 10.60
C ARG A 93 -3.47 -5.04 9.15
N ALA A 94 -3.82 -6.01 8.31
CA ALA A 94 -4.02 -5.76 6.89
C ALA A 94 -5.26 -4.89 6.62
N GLY A 95 -5.26 -4.14 5.52
CA GLY A 95 -6.45 -3.52 4.93
C GLY A 95 -6.53 -2.00 5.07
N TRP A 96 -5.90 -1.39 6.08
CA TRP A 96 -5.86 0.07 6.21
C TRP A 96 -4.94 0.69 5.14
N ASP A 97 -3.82 0.03 4.86
CA ASP A 97 -2.84 0.38 3.83
C ASP A 97 -3.46 0.41 2.44
N ASN A 98 -4.16 -0.68 2.08
CA ASN A 98 -4.86 -0.79 0.81
C ASN A 98 -6.01 0.23 0.70
N TRP A 99 -6.68 0.50 1.82
CA TRP A 99 -7.74 1.51 1.88
C TRP A 99 -7.20 2.92 1.62
N MET A 100 -6.01 3.28 2.10
CA MET A 100 -5.44 4.61 1.85
C MET A 100 -5.28 4.86 0.34
N ILE A 101 -4.80 3.85 -0.39
CA ILE A 101 -4.69 3.91 -1.86
C ILE A 101 -6.08 4.09 -2.48
N TYR A 102 -7.05 3.26 -2.10
CA TYR A 102 -8.43 3.37 -2.58
C TYR A 102 -9.05 4.76 -2.31
N HIS A 103 -8.88 5.26 -1.09
CA HIS A 103 -9.41 6.55 -0.66
C HIS A 103 -8.82 7.70 -1.47
N ALA A 104 -7.50 7.73 -1.66
CA ALA A 104 -6.84 8.74 -2.49
C ALA A 104 -7.36 8.69 -3.94
N ARG A 105 -7.49 7.50 -4.54
CA ARG A 105 -8.08 7.33 -5.88
C ARG A 105 -9.52 7.83 -5.94
N ARG A 106 -10.35 7.54 -4.92
CA ARG A 106 -11.73 8.03 -4.79
C ARG A 106 -11.83 9.54 -4.70
N ARG A 107 -10.89 10.17 -3.98
CA ARG A 107 -10.79 11.64 -3.86
C ARG A 107 -10.13 12.28 -5.08
N ARG A 108 -9.73 11.49 -6.09
CA ARG A 108 -8.99 11.93 -7.29
C ARG A 108 -7.64 12.58 -6.95
N TRP A 109 -7.07 12.23 -5.80
CA TRP A 109 -5.71 12.61 -5.47
C TRP A 109 -4.74 11.75 -6.29
N PRO A 110 -3.65 12.34 -6.82
CA PRO A 110 -2.51 11.59 -7.35
C PRO A 110 -2.08 10.51 -6.35
N VAL A 111 -2.12 9.25 -6.78
CA VAL A 111 -1.44 8.17 -6.08
C VAL A 111 -0.16 7.90 -6.85
N ILE A 112 0.95 8.19 -6.21
CA ILE A 112 2.30 8.17 -6.77
C ILE A 112 2.98 6.91 -6.26
N ASP A 113 3.26 5.99 -7.18
CA ASP A 113 4.16 4.87 -6.90
C ASP A 113 5.61 5.31 -7.07
N ALA A 114 6.30 5.51 -5.95
CA ALA A 114 7.68 5.93 -5.91
C ALA A 114 8.65 4.76 -5.73
N SER A 115 8.21 3.55 -6.07
CA SER A 115 9.01 2.33 -5.96
C SER A 115 10.41 2.47 -6.59
N GLN A 116 10.52 3.17 -7.72
CA GLN A 116 11.80 3.31 -8.42
C GLN A 116 12.63 4.52 -7.95
N ALA A 117 12.02 5.44 -7.20
CA ALA A 117 12.67 6.69 -6.76
C ALA A 117 12.99 6.75 -5.27
N VAL A 118 12.32 5.93 -4.44
CA VAL A 118 12.48 5.91 -2.99
C VAL A 118 12.98 4.55 -2.53
N THR A 119 14.02 4.56 -1.70
CA THR A 119 14.57 3.36 -1.07
C THR A 119 14.07 3.27 0.37
N VAL A 120 13.11 2.37 0.60
CA VAL A 120 12.69 1.95 1.94
C VAL A 120 13.15 0.53 2.17
N ILE A 121 13.74 0.27 3.33
CA ILE A 121 14.33 -1.03 3.67
C ILE A 121 13.63 -1.57 4.90
N HIS A 122 12.91 -2.66 4.79
CA HIS A 122 12.42 -3.42 5.94
C HIS A 122 13.52 -4.39 6.38
N GLN A 123 13.90 -4.28 7.65
CA GLN A 123 14.89 -5.18 8.23
C GLN A 123 14.22 -6.52 8.47
N ASP A 124 14.80 -7.60 7.95
CA ASP A 124 14.29 -8.94 8.23
C ASP A 124 14.33 -9.20 9.74
N HIS A 125 13.21 -9.63 10.30
CA HIS A 125 13.11 -10.04 11.68
C HIS A 125 12.19 -11.27 11.79
N ASP A 126 12.33 -12.01 12.87
CA ASP A 126 11.39 -13.08 13.16
C ASP A 126 10.05 -12.53 13.69
N TYR A 127 9.05 -13.39 13.77
CA TYR A 127 7.76 -13.06 14.39
C TYR A 127 7.62 -13.78 15.74
N ALA A 128 8.73 -14.00 16.47
CA ALA A 128 8.71 -14.77 17.72
C ALA A 128 7.81 -14.15 18.79
N HIS A 129 7.59 -12.84 18.73
CA HIS A 129 6.65 -12.11 19.59
C HIS A 129 5.16 -12.44 19.29
N LEU A 130 4.86 -13.11 18.18
CA LEU A 130 3.51 -13.53 17.81
C LEU A 130 3.28 -15.02 18.11
N PRO A 131 2.02 -15.44 18.38
CA PRO A 131 1.70 -16.85 18.61
C PRO A 131 2.20 -17.74 17.46
N GLY A 132 3.05 -18.70 17.80
CA GLY A 132 3.63 -19.66 16.86
C GLY A 132 4.74 -19.10 15.96
N GLY A 133 5.25 -17.90 16.21
CA GLY A 133 6.38 -17.34 15.47
C GLY A 133 6.07 -16.96 14.02
N ARG A 134 4.78 -16.77 13.69
CA ARG A 134 4.30 -16.60 12.31
C ARG A 134 3.64 -15.23 12.11
N PRO A 135 3.83 -14.61 10.92
CA PRO A 135 3.09 -13.40 10.58
C PRO A 135 1.58 -13.70 10.53
N HIS A 136 0.79 -12.88 11.23
CA HIS A 136 -0.67 -13.05 11.31
C HIS A 136 -1.41 -12.21 10.27
N TYR A 137 -1.32 -12.61 9.01
CA TYR A 137 -2.07 -11.95 7.92
C TYR A 137 -3.59 -12.22 7.97
N ARG A 138 -4.02 -13.27 8.67
CA ARG A 138 -5.43 -13.68 8.82
C ARG A 138 -5.86 -13.55 10.28
N HIS A 139 -6.04 -12.32 10.71
CA HIS A 139 -6.51 -11.97 12.06
C HIS A 139 -7.94 -11.44 11.99
N PRO A 140 -8.81 -11.67 13.00
CA PRO A 140 -10.16 -11.08 13.04
C PRO A 140 -10.17 -9.56 12.88
N GLU A 141 -9.13 -8.88 13.36
CA GLU A 141 -8.95 -7.44 13.18
C GLU A 141 -8.68 -7.05 11.72
N SER A 142 -8.01 -7.91 10.94
CA SER A 142 -7.85 -7.68 9.49
C SER A 142 -9.20 -7.81 8.76
N ASP A 143 -10.06 -8.73 9.20
CA ASP A 143 -11.43 -8.83 8.66
C ASP A 143 -12.26 -7.61 9.03
N ARG A 144 -12.09 -7.10 10.27
CA ARG A 144 -12.74 -5.85 10.70
C ARG A 144 -12.23 -4.64 9.91
N ASN A 145 -10.92 -4.54 9.68
CA ASN A 145 -10.35 -3.50 8.82
C ASN A 145 -10.93 -3.58 7.41
N LEU A 146 -11.05 -4.78 6.85
CA LEU A 146 -11.66 -4.96 5.53
C LEU A 146 -13.12 -4.48 5.49
N GLU A 147 -13.90 -4.71 6.55
CA GLU A 147 -15.27 -4.20 6.66
C GLU A 147 -15.30 -2.66 6.72
N LEU A 148 -14.48 -2.06 7.60
CA LEU A 148 -14.34 -0.62 7.74
C LEU A 148 -13.89 0.05 6.43
N ALA A 149 -13.02 -0.62 5.67
CA ALA A 149 -12.57 -0.16 4.37
C ALA A 149 -13.68 -0.14 3.30
N GLY A 150 -14.82 -0.80 3.55
CA GLY A 150 -15.92 -0.95 2.58
C GLY A 150 -15.91 -2.30 1.83
N GLY A 151 -15.06 -3.23 2.25
CA GLY A 151 -14.93 -4.58 1.73
C GLY A 151 -13.85 -4.72 0.64
N ARG A 152 -13.79 -5.91 0.03
CA ARG A 152 -12.79 -6.26 -1.01
C ARG A 152 -12.68 -5.26 -2.18
N PRO A 153 -13.74 -4.57 -2.65
CA PRO A 153 -13.61 -3.54 -3.68
C PRO A 153 -12.72 -2.35 -3.28
N ALA A 154 -12.49 -2.12 -1.99
CA ALA A 154 -11.62 -1.06 -1.48
C ALA A 154 -10.18 -1.53 -1.21
N VAL A 155 -9.84 -2.76 -1.58
CA VAL A 155 -8.48 -3.30 -1.44
C VAL A 155 -7.70 -2.95 -2.72
N PHE A 156 -7.03 -1.81 -2.69
CA PHE A 156 -6.19 -1.32 -3.78
C PHE A 156 -4.71 -1.58 -3.50
N THR A 157 -3.93 -1.76 -4.55
CA THR A 157 -2.48 -2.01 -4.48
C THR A 157 -1.73 -0.95 -5.29
N LEU A 158 -0.40 -1.02 -5.34
CA LEU A 158 0.39 -0.09 -6.16
C LEU A 158 0.05 -0.20 -7.66
N ALA A 159 -0.55 -1.30 -8.11
CA ALA A 159 -1.06 -1.43 -9.47
C ALA A 159 -2.21 -0.44 -9.79
N ASP A 160 -2.88 0.08 -8.76
CA ASP A 160 -3.99 1.03 -8.88
C ASP A 160 -3.56 2.51 -8.85
N SER A 161 -2.27 2.77 -8.66
CA SER A 161 -1.68 4.11 -8.75
C SER A 161 -1.78 4.68 -10.17
N ASP A 162 -1.94 5.99 -10.28
CA ASP A 162 -2.09 6.71 -11.55
C ASP A 162 -0.90 7.62 -11.89
N TRP A 163 0.06 7.69 -10.98
CA TRP A 163 1.36 8.33 -11.16
C TRP A 163 2.47 7.36 -10.77
N VAL A 164 3.67 7.64 -11.29
CA VAL A 164 4.90 6.97 -10.92
C VAL A 164 5.99 8.02 -10.83
N ASP A 165 6.90 7.82 -9.88
CA ASP A 165 8.12 8.61 -9.72
C ASP A 165 9.31 7.66 -9.87
N ASP A 166 10.22 8.02 -10.77
CA ASP A 166 11.41 7.26 -11.15
C ASP A 166 12.53 8.22 -11.58
N GLU A 167 13.62 7.71 -12.17
CA GLU A 167 14.73 8.52 -12.64
C GLU A 167 14.34 9.57 -13.69
N ALA A 168 13.26 9.35 -14.45
CA ALA A 168 12.73 10.32 -15.41
C ALA A 168 11.81 11.37 -14.74
N GLY A 169 11.56 11.23 -13.44
CA GLY A 169 10.75 12.12 -12.62
C GLY A 169 9.27 11.77 -12.59
N LEU A 170 8.51 12.67 -11.96
CA LEU A 170 7.11 12.45 -11.64
C LEU A 170 6.20 12.58 -12.86
N ARG A 171 5.54 11.48 -13.24
CA ARG A 171 4.71 11.42 -14.46
C ARG A 171 3.50 10.49 -14.31
N ARG A 172 2.54 10.65 -15.22
CA ARG A 172 1.38 9.76 -15.30
C ARG A 172 1.81 8.32 -15.55
N ARG A 173 1.16 7.36 -14.88
CA ARG A 173 1.41 5.93 -15.11
C ARG A 173 0.91 5.53 -16.50
N PRO A 174 1.79 5.02 -17.39
CA PRO A 174 1.41 4.59 -18.72
C PRO A 174 0.46 3.41 -18.67
N LEU A 175 -0.45 3.35 -19.64
CA LEU A 175 -1.36 2.23 -19.79
C LEU A 175 -0.59 1.03 -20.36
N ARG A 176 -0.68 -0.12 -19.69
CA ARG A 176 -0.15 -1.40 -20.19
C ARG A 176 -1.32 -2.35 -20.41
N LEU A 177 -1.34 -3.12 -21.50
CA LEU A 177 -2.41 -4.07 -21.82
C LEU A 177 -2.70 -5.02 -20.66
N ARG A 178 -1.63 -5.58 -20.05
CA ARG A 178 -1.73 -6.45 -18.86
C ARG A 178 -2.38 -5.82 -17.63
N SER A 179 -2.44 -4.49 -17.56
CA SER A 179 -3.06 -3.73 -16.46
C SER A 179 -4.45 -3.19 -16.79
N LEU A 180 -4.91 -3.35 -18.03
CA LEU A 180 -6.15 -2.73 -18.50
C LEU A 180 -7.37 -3.25 -17.75
N ALA A 181 -7.48 -4.57 -17.59
CA ALA A 181 -8.58 -5.20 -16.86
C ALA A 181 -8.67 -4.67 -15.42
N ARG A 182 -7.53 -4.64 -14.70
CA ARG A 182 -7.47 -4.08 -13.35
C ARG A 182 -7.83 -2.60 -13.32
N ARG A 183 -7.38 -1.81 -14.30
CA ARG A 183 -7.66 -0.37 -14.33
C ARG A 183 -9.13 -0.06 -14.59
N ILE A 184 -9.80 -0.84 -15.45
CA ILE A 184 -11.25 -0.77 -15.65
C ILE A 184 -11.97 -1.15 -14.36
N GLU A 185 -11.61 -2.28 -13.75
CA GLU A 185 -12.19 -2.73 -12.49
C GLU A 185 -12.06 -1.66 -11.38
N SER A 186 -10.86 -1.15 -11.15
CA SER A 186 -10.61 -0.12 -10.15
C SER A 186 -11.34 1.18 -10.48
N GLY A 187 -11.50 1.51 -11.77
CA GLY A 187 -12.36 2.62 -12.21
C GLY A 187 -13.82 2.43 -11.82
N VAL A 188 -14.37 1.23 -11.98
CA VAL A 188 -15.73 0.88 -11.54
C VAL A 188 -15.87 1.01 -10.03
N TYR A 189 -14.92 0.50 -9.24
CA TYR A 189 -14.97 0.62 -7.78
C TYR A 189 -14.79 2.07 -7.30
N VAL A 190 -13.95 2.85 -7.97
CA VAL A 190 -13.80 4.28 -7.74
C VAL A 190 -15.07 5.05 -8.11
N ALA A 191 -15.82 4.65 -9.14
CA ALA A 191 -17.08 5.31 -9.48
C ALA A 191 -18.19 4.97 -8.47
N LEU A 192 -18.39 3.67 -8.20
CA LEU A 192 -19.49 3.17 -7.36
C LEU A 192 -19.32 3.48 -5.88
N GLY A 193 -18.07 3.54 -5.40
CA GLY A 193 -17.79 3.81 -3.99
C GLY A 193 -17.98 2.62 -3.07
N PRO A 194 -17.73 2.80 -1.77
CA PRO A 194 -17.91 1.74 -0.80
C PRO A 194 -19.41 1.38 -0.72
N GLY A 195 -19.72 0.09 -0.55
CA GLY A 195 -21.10 -0.36 -0.28
C GLY A 195 -21.65 -1.42 -1.25
N LYS A 196 -22.99 -1.51 -1.30
CA LYS A 196 -23.70 -2.61 -1.98
C LYS A 196 -23.44 -2.63 -3.49
N ALA A 197 -23.33 -1.47 -4.13
CA ALA A 197 -23.11 -1.37 -5.57
C ALA A 197 -21.75 -1.95 -5.99
N ALA A 198 -20.65 -1.52 -5.37
CA ALA A 198 -19.32 -2.06 -5.65
C ALA A 198 -19.21 -3.56 -5.31
N ARG A 199 -19.88 -4.03 -4.25
CA ARG A 199 -19.95 -5.47 -3.94
C ARG A 199 -20.64 -6.27 -5.03
N ARG A 200 -21.73 -5.76 -5.60
CA ARG A 200 -22.43 -6.40 -6.74
C ARG A 200 -21.56 -6.39 -8.00
N ALA A 201 -20.94 -5.26 -8.32
CA ALA A 201 -20.02 -5.15 -9.45
C ALA A 201 -18.87 -6.17 -9.33
N ARG A 202 -18.31 -6.35 -8.14
CA ARG A 202 -17.28 -7.37 -7.89
C ARG A 202 -17.76 -8.80 -8.15
N LEU A 203 -19.00 -9.13 -7.77
CA LEU A 203 -19.56 -10.46 -8.04
C LEU A 203 -19.69 -10.72 -9.56
N LEU A 204 -20.01 -9.70 -10.34
CA LEU A 204 -20.08 -9.78 -11.80
C LEU A 204 -18.69 -9.92 -12.44
N LEU A 205 -17.72 -9.15 -11.95
CA LEU A 205 -16.35 -9.17 -12.47
C LEU A 205 -15.54 -10.42 -12.05
N HIS A 206 -15.95 -11.10 -10.97
CA HIS A 206 -15.28 -12.28 -10.42
C HIS A 206 -16.26 -13.45 -10.23
N PRO A 207 -16.70 -14.12 -11.32
CA PRO A 207 -17.76 -15.12 -11.28
C PRO A 207 -17.41 -16.34 -10.43
N VAL A 208 -16.15 -16.78 -10.40
CA VAL A 208 -15.70 -17.89 -9.54
C VAL A 208 -15.83 -17.55 -8.05
N VAL A 209 -15.51 -16.30 -7.68
CA VAL A 209 -15.67 -15.82 -6.31
C VAL A 209 -17.15 -15.70 -5.94
N ALA A 210 -17.98 -15.27 -6.89
CA ALA A 210 -19.42 -15.21 -6.72
C ALA A 210 -20.00 -16.61 -6.46
N LEU A 211 -19.62 -17.61 -7.27
CA LEU A 211 -20.05 -18.99 -7.10
C LEU A 211 -19.65 -19.53 -5.72
N ALA A 212 -18.39 -19.35 -5.31
CA ALA A 212 -17.91 -19.76 -3.99
C ALA A 212 -18.67 -19.09 -2.84
N TYR A 213 -19.02 -17.80 -2.99
CA TYR A 213 -19.85 -17.09 -2.01
C TYR A 213 -21.26 -17.68 -1.91
N PHE A 214 -21.92 -17.97 -3.03
CA PHE A 214 -23.26 -18.56 -3.04
C PHE A 214 -23.26 -19.97 -2.43
N LEU A 215 -22.30 -20.82 -2.80
CA LEU A 215 -22.16 -22.18 -2.25
C LEU A 215 -22.01 -22.15 -0.72
N ARG A 216 -21.14 -21.28 -0.19
CA ARG A 216 -20.97 -21.13 1.27
C ARG A 216 -22.24 -20.64 1.97
N ARG A 217 -23.04 -19.79 1.33
CA ARG A 217 -24.28 -19.27 1.91
C ARG A 217 -25.40 -20.31 1.92
N VAL A 218 -25.46 -21.16 0.90
CA VAL A 218 -26.39 -22.30 0.85
C VAL A 218 -26.03 -23.30 1.94
N LEU A 219 -24.76 -23.67 2.07
CA LEU A 219 -24.28 -24.61 3.09
C LEU A 219 -24.57 -24.13 4.53
N ARG A 220 -24.41 -22.82 4.81
CA ARG A 220 -24.73 -22.24 6.13
C ARG A 220 -26.22 -22.12 6.45
N ARG A 221 -27.11 -22.24 5.46
CA ARG A 221 -28.57 -22.25 5.66
C ARG A 221 -29.12 -23.66 5.78
N ALA A 222 -28.33 -24.66 5.44
CA ALA A 222 -28.66 -26.08 5.55
C ALA A 222 -28.17 -26.73 6.86
N MET A 223 -27.42 -25.97 7.67
CA MET A 223 -27.09 -26.26 9.07
C MET A 223 -27.95 -25.38 9.98
#